data_AF-A0A7S4MB48-F1
#
_entry.id   AF-A0A7S4MB48-F1
#
_cell.length_a   1.000
_cell.length_b   1.000
_cell.length_c   1.000
_cell.angle_alpha   90.00
_cell.angle_beta   90.00
_cell.angle_gamma   90.00
#
_symmetry.space_group_name_H-M   'P 1'
#
loop_
_entity.id
_entity.type
_entity.pdbx_description
1 polymer ?
#
loop_
_entity_poly.entity_id
_entity_poly.type
_entity_poly.pdbx_seq_one_letter_code
_entity_poly.pdbx_strand_id
1 'polypeptide(L)'
;DEVRRICRGGGGGGEREKAEEEGTVERDCREAERRDGGDEKDTLHLLYEYCRAPGNEGRWVTYVHNKGSFHPSDENTAMRRTITRGAFSDECQTRVGDDVCNVCSARFTPVPFLHSPGNVWTASCGYVRKLIPPHKFAGEMWGVNDFVHRAKNGQRAKEWDDPTLFDMARSLPDVGITGQGRFAMEHWVHSHPSQRPCDVYPVEWPSNHNGLAELLGFDWTPRLNNFGSLRWPREHYDCSQYKGWSCVKESRLYEFAKLYGRREGEALPPKDGWFWKFYGSATDRVSMK
;
A
#
# COMPACT_ATOMS: atom_id res chain seq x y z
N ASP A 1 17.52 26.77 5.23
CA ASP A 1 16.51 25.89 5.83
C ASP A 1 16.94 24.44 5.75
N GLU A 2 17.56 23.99 6.83
CA GLU A 2 18.29 22.73 6.95
C GLU A 2 17.30 21.56 7.06
N VAL A 3 17.13 20.80 5.98
CA VAL A 3 16.41 19.51 6.01
C VAL A 3 17.27 18.54 6.81
N ARG A 4 17.09 18.51 8.13
CA ARG A 4 17.65 17.48 9.00
C ARG A 4 17.06 16.14 8.58
N ARG A 5 17.87 15.34 7.88
CA ARG A 5 17.51 14.03 7.34
C ARG A 5 16.90 13.16 8.44
N ILE A 6 15.63 12.77 8.28
CA ILE A 6 14.94 11.87 9.21
C ILE A 6 15.39 10.44 8.91
N CYS A 7 16.49 10.02 9.52
CA CYS A 7 16.91 8.62 9.55
C CYS A 7 16.42 8.08 10.93
N ARG A 8 15.51 7.08 11.01
CA ARG A 8 15.15 6.40 12.30
C ARG A 8 15.88 5.06 12.39
N GLY A 9 16.33 4.72 13.59
CA GLY A 9 17.11 3.51 13.89
C GLY A 9 16.24 2.27 13.98
N GLY A 10 16.76 1.15 13.50
CA GLY A 10 16.19 -0.16 13.77
C GLY A 10 16.70 -0.68 15.12
N GLY A 11 15.77 -0.94 16.04
CA GLY A 11 15.98 -1.85 17.16
C GLY A 11 15.50 -3.24 16.76
N GLY A 12 16.41 -4.10 16.30
CA GLY A 12 16.19 -5.53 16.27
C GLY A 12 16.26 -6.06 17.70
N GLY A 13 15.18 -6.67 18.17
CA GLY A 13 15.09 -7.25 19.51
C GLY A 13 16.10 -8.38 19.70
N GLY A 14 16.87 -8.27 20.78
CA GLY A 14 17.81 -9.30 21.23
C GLY A 14 19.03 -8.65 21.88
N GLU A 15 19.00 -8.56 23.21
CA GLU A 15 20.11 -8.15 24.08
C GLU A 15 20.51 -6.66 24.06
N ARG A 16 19.93 -5.87 24.97
CA ARG A 16 20.63 -4.74 25.63
C ARG A 16 19.78 -4.13 26.76
N GLU A 17 19.84 -4.76 27.92
CA GLU A 17 20.00 -3.98 29.15
C GLU A 17 21.51 -3.75 29.31
N LYS A 18 21.93 -2.49 29.48
CA LYS A 18 23.33 -1.99 29.55
C LYS A 18 24.04 -1.74 28.22
N ALA A 19 23.67 -0.65 27.55
CA ALA A 19 24.63 0.18 26.78
C ALA A 19 23.96 1.53 26.44
N GLU A 20 23.54 2.28 27.46
CA GLU A 20 23.25 3.71 27.34
C GLU A 20 24.43 4.48 27.92
N GLU A 21 25.59 4.41 27.27
CA GLU A 21 26.66 5.38 27.40
C GLU A 21 27.64 5.15 26.24
N GLU A 22 27.87 6.21 25.46
CA GLU A 22 28.93 6.33 24.45
C GLU A 22 28.83 5.42 23.21
N GLY A 23 28.08 5.90 22.21
CA GLY A 23 28.14 5.34 20.86
C GLY A 23 27.05 5.88 19.96
N THR A 24 27.23 7.11 19.46
CA THR A 24 26.45 7.59 18.31
C THR A 24 26.71 6.65 17.14
N VAL A 25 25.76 5.76 16.84
CA VAL A 25 25.78 4.99 15.59
C VAL A 25 25.74 6.00 14.45
N GLU A 26 26.89 6.24 13.82
CA GLU A 26 27.02 7.09 12.65
C GLU A 26 26.18 6.49 11.52
N ARG A 27 25.10 7.19 11.14
CA ARG A 27 24.20 6.73 10.07
C ARG A 27 24.70 7.30 8.75
N ASP A 28 24.99 6.42 7.81
CA ASP A 28 25.41 6.79 6.45
C ASP A 28 24.19 7.24 5.63
N CYS A 29 23.72 8.46 5.87
CA CYS A 29 22.64 9.06 5.10
C CYS A 29 23.26 9.76 3.88
N ARG A 30 23.16 9.15 2.70
CA ARG A 30 23.64 9.73 1.43
C ARG A 30 22.48 10.30 0.62
N GLU A 31 22.69 11.46 0.01
CA GLU A 31 21.74 11.99 -0.98
C GLU A 31 21.82 11.09 -2.22
N ALA A 32 20.69 10.49 -2.59
CA ALA A 32 20.62 9.65 -3.79
C ALA A 32 20.56 10.51 -5.06
N GLU A 33 19.68 11.52 -5.06
CA GLU A 33 19.45 12.38 -6.22
C GLU A 33 18.71 13.67 -5.80
N ARG A 34 18.92 14.76 -6.56
CA ARG A 34 18.13 16.00 -6.53
C ARG A 34 17.72 16.36 -7.96
N ARG A 35 16.44 16.69 -8.17
CA ARG A 35 15.89 17.13 -9.46
C ARG A 35 15.01 18.36 -9.28
N ASP A 36 15.14 19.33 -10.18
CA ASP A 36 14.34 20.57 -10.15
C ASP A 36 12.86 20.35 -10.57
N GLY A 37 12.56 19.20 -11.17
CA GLY A 37 11.20 18.78 -11.57
C GLY A 37 10.87 17.35 -11.16
N GLY A 38 11.44 16.86 -10.05
CA GLY A 38 11.21 15.50 -9.57
C GLY A 38 9.73 15.23 -9.27
N ASP A 39 9.23 14.09 -9.73
CA ASP A 39 7.90 13.58 -9.41
C ASP A 39 7.99 12.47 -8.34
N GLU A 40 6.87 12.20 -7.68
CA GLU A 40 6.67 11.09 -6.74
C GLU A 40 7.15 9.75 -7.33
N LYS A 41 6.89 9.56 -8.63
CA LYS A 41 7.27 8.36 -9.40
C LYS A 41 8.77 8.16 -9.47
N ASP A 42 9.55 9.24 -9.58
CA ASP A 42 11.01 9.16 -9.67
C ASP A 42 11.60 8.63 -8.37
N THR A 43 11.11 9.15 -7.23
CA THR A 43 11.57 8.73 -5.91
C THR A 43 11.20 7.27 -5.64
N LEU A 44 9.96 6.89 -5.95
CA LEU A 44 9.51 5.49 -5.84
C LEU A 44 10.30 4.58 -6.78
N HIS A 45 10.69 5.06 -7.97
CA HIS A 45 11.46 4.26 -8.91
C HIS A 45 12.90 4.02 -8.42
N LEU A 46 13.55 5.00 -7.81
CA LEU A 46 14.84 4.81 -7.15
C LEU A 46 14.75 3.75 -6.04
N LEU A 47 13.72 3.83 -5.21
CA LEU A 47 13.45 2.83 -4.16
C LEU A 47 13.20 1.44 -4.74
N TYR A 48 12.42 1.36 -5.83
CA TYR A 48 12.16 0.12 -6.56
C TYR A 48 13.45 -0.51 -7.11
N GLU A 49 14.30 0.28 -7.76
CA GLU A 49 15.59 -0.19 -8.28
C GLU A 49 16.53 -0.63 -7.15
N TYR A 50 16.56 0.09 -6.02
CA TYR A 50 17.28 -0.34 -4.83
C TYR A 50 16.82 -1.74 -4.38
N CYS A 51 15.51 -2.00 -4.29
CA CYS A 51 15.00 -3.31 -3.91
C CYS A 51 15.20 -4.41 -4.96
N ARG A 52 15.47 -4.05 -6.22
CA ARG A 52 15.80 -5.01 -7.28
C ARG A 52 17.28 -5.38 -7.32
N ALA A 53 18.16 -4.51 -6.83
CA ALA A 53 19.59 -4.77 -6.81
C ALA A 53 19.92 -6.10 -6.09
N PRO A 54 20.91 -6.87 -6.59
CA PRO A 54 21.35 -8.11 -5.95
C PRO A 54 21.75 -7.87 -4.48
N GLY A 55 21.33 -8.77 -3.59
CA GLY A 55 21.63 -8.68 -2.16
C GLY A 55 20.69 -7.81 -1.33
N ASN A 56 19.73 -7.10 -1.94
CA ASN A 56 18.77 -6.26 -1.21
C ASN A 56 17.43 -6.95 -0.90
N GLU A 57 17.21 -8.19 -1.31
CA GLU A 57 15.94 -8.90 -1.15
C GLU A 57 15.46 -9.01 0.30
N GLY A 58 16.37 -9.34 1.22
CA GLY A 58 16.10 -9.44 2.66
C GLY A 58 16.09 -8.10 3.39
N ARG A 59 16.21 -6.97 2.68
CA ARG A 59 16.15 -5.63 3.27
C ARG A 59 14.71 -5.11 3.25
N TRP A 60 14.48 -4.03 3.99
CA TRP A 60 13.26 -3.23 3.91
C TRP A 60 13.59 -1.79 3.59
N VAL A 61 12.57 -1.06 3.15
CA VAL A 61 12.63 0.35 2.77
C VAL A 61 11.44 1.07 3.37
N THR A 62 11.65 2.31 3.78
CA THR A 62 10.59 3.21 4.22
C THR A 62 10.44 4.33 3.20
N TYR A 63 9.24 4.48 2.65
CA TYR A 63 8.88 5.58 1.78
C TYR A 63 8.12 6.65 2.56
N VAL A 64 8.49 7.91 2.33
CA VAL A 64 7.87 9.07 2.97
C VAL A 64 7.56 10.09 1.89
N HIS A 65 6.27 10.32 1.64
CA HIS A 65 5.83 11.46 0.83
C HIS A 65 5.63 12.69 1.71
N ASN A 66 5.94 13.86 1.19
CA ASN A 66 5.62 15.14 1.83
C ASN A 66 4.11 15.51 1.70
N LYS A 67 3.21 14.53 1.50
CA LYS A 67 1.81 14.78 1.11
C LYS A 67 1.08 15.41 2.28
N GLY A 68 0.43 16.53 2.02
CA GLY A 68 -0.35 17.34 2.94
C GLY A 68 -0.75 18.58 2.16
N SER A 69 -1.96 19.10 2.35
CA SER A 69 -2.48 20.16 1.49
C SER A 69 -1.51 21.35 1.38
N PHE A 70 -1.61 22.11 0.29
CA PHE A 70 -0.94 23.41 0.11
C PHE A 70 -1.24 24.43 1.22
N HIS A 71 -2.05 24.04 2.22
CA HIS A 71 -2.49 24.82 3.36
C HIS A 71 -1.98 24.16 4.65
N PRO A 72 -0.83 24.60 5.19
CA PRO A 72 -0.35 24.10 6.46
C PRO A 72 -1.39 24.34 7.56
N SER A 73 -1.68 23.29 8.35
CA SER A 73 -2.52 23.34 9.55
C SER A 73 -1.97 22.42 10.63
N ASP A 74 -2.44 22.60 11.85
CA ASP A 74 -2.07 21.73 12.97
C ASP A 74 -2.57 20.29 12.75
N GLU A 75 -3.77 20.12 12.18
CA GLU A 75 -4.28 18.79 11.84
C GLU A 75 -3.39 18.07 10.83
N ASN A 76 -2.95 18.77 9.78
CA ASN A 76 -2.04 18.22 8.78
C ASN A 76 -0.68 17.85 9.39
N THR A 77 -0.20 18.66 10.34
CA THR A 77 1.05 18.38 11.05
C THR A 77 0.93 17.19 11.98
N ALA A 78 -0.17 17.08 12.74
CA ALA A 78 -0.47 15.92 13.57
C ALA A 78 -0.60 14.64 12.74
N MET A 79 -1.37 14.68 11.65
CA MET A 79 -1.50 13.58 10.71
C MET A 79 -0.14 13.12 10.18
N ARG A 80 0.71 14.04 9.70
CA ARG A 80 2.06 13.71 9.19
C ARG A 80 2.94 13.07 10.26
N ARG A 81 2.92 13.61 11.48
CA ARG A 81 3.64 13.02 12.62
C ARG A 81 3.14 11.61 12.91
N THR A 82 1.83 11.40 12.91
CA THR A 82 1.19 10.09 13.14
C THR A 82 1.59 9.07 12.09
N ILE A 83 1.41 9.37 10.79
CA ILE A 83 1.71 8.42 9.72
C ILE A 83 3.21 8.09 9.66
N THR A 84 4.07 9.08 9.91
CA THR A 84 5.51 8.91 9.99
C THR A 84 5.91 8.08 11.22
N ARG A 85 5.37 8.39 12.41
CA ARG A 85 5.63 7.63 13.65
C ARG A 85 5.29 6.15 13.47
N GLY A 86 4.18 5.85 12.80
CA GLY A 86 3.76 4.49 12.49
C GLY A 86 4.67 3.77 11.49
N ALA A 87 4.92 4.34 10.31
CA ALA A 87 5.76 3.69 9.30
C ALA A 87 7.18 3.38 9.80
N PHE A 88 7.72 4.28 10.61
CA PHE A 88 9.05 4.10 11.18
C PHE A 88 9.05 3.31 12.50
N SER A 89 7.91 2.85 13.02
CA SER A 89 7.87 2.20 14.34
C SER A 89 8.64 0.88 14.39
N ASP A 90 9.12 0.49 15.57
CA ASP A 90 9.89 -0.75 15.72
C ASP A 90 9.05 -1.95 15.28
N GLU A 91 7.75 -1.90 15.52
CA GLU A 91 6.77 -2.84 14.99
C GLU A 91 6.83 -2.97 13.46
N CYS A 92 6.86 -1.86 12.72
CA CYS A 92 6.97 -1.90 11.27
C CYS A 92 8.38 -2.27 10.80
N GLN A 93 9.44 -1.83 11.50
CA GLN A 93 10.82 -2.07 11.10
C GLN A 93 11.28 -3.52 11.38
N THR A 94 10.68 -4.19 12.37
CA THR A 94 11.07 -5.55 12.78
C THR A 94 10.21 -6.65 12.14
N ARG A 95 8.99 -6.35 11.70
CA ARG A 95 8.06 -7.38 11.16
C ARG A 95 7.91 -7.37 9.65
N VAL A 96 8.32 -6.29 8.99
CA VAL A 96 8.30 -6.22 7.53
C VAL A 96 9.42 -7.10 6.97
N GLY A 97 9.04 -8.13 6.20
CA GLY A 97 10.00 -9.10 5.66
C GLY A 97 9.86 -10.49 6.30
N ASP A 98 9.17 -10.58 7.44
CA ASP A 98 8.74 -11.85 8.00
C ASP A 98 7.54 -12.41 7.21
N ASP A 99 7.12 -13.62 7.58
CA ASP A 99 5.89 -14.24 7.06
C ASP A 99 4.59 -13.57 7.52
N VAL A 100 4.71 -12.53 8.34
CA VAL A 100 3.60 -11.79 8.95
C VAL A 100 3.09 -10.68 8.04
N CYS A 101 3.95 -9.76 7.63
CA CYS A 101 3.59 -8.70 6.69
C CYS A 101 4.74 -8.24 5.80
N ASN A 102 4.38 -7.69 4.64
CA ASN A 102 5.34 -7.19 3.67
C ASN A 102 5.20 -5.69 3.37
N VAL A 103 4.13 -5.06 3.88
CA VAL A 103 3.95 -3.60 3.91
C VAL A 103 3.36 -3.23 5.26
N CYS A 104 3.89 -2.22 5.92
CA CYS A 104 3.44 -1.72 7.22
C CYS A 104 3.34 -0.19 7.19
N SER A 105 2.33 0.36 7.84
CA SER A 105 2.11 1.81 7.91
C SER A 105 1.36 2.15 9.20
N ALA A 106 1.11 3.44 9.46
CA ALA A 106 0.19 3.77 10.55
C ALA A 106 -1.19 3.14 10.32
N ARG A 107 -1.71 3.16 9.09
CA ARG A 107 -2.98 2.52 8.73
C ARG A 107 -2.95 2.06 7.28
N PHE A 108 -3.41 0.85 7.03
CA PHE A 108 -3.81 0.39 5.71
C PHE A 108 -5.32 0.58 5.55
N THR A 109 -5.77 1.02 4.37
CA THR A 109 -7.20 1.16 4.11
C THR A 109 -7.55 0.64 2.70
N PRO A 110 -8.66 -0.11 2.54
CA PRO A 110 -9.06 -0.69 1.27
C PRO A 110 -9.94 0.26 0.42
N VAL A 111 -10.39 1.38 1.00
CA VAL A 111 -11.25 2.38 0.36
C VAL A 111 -10.63 3.77 0.47
N PRO A 112 -10.79 4.65 -0.55
CA PRO A 112 -11.37 4.41 -1.87
C PRO A 112 -10.62 3.39 -2.73
N PHE A 113 -9.35 3.13 -2.43
CA PHE A 113 -8.57 2.06 -3.05
C PHE A 113 -7.57 1.56 -2.02
N LEU A 114 -6.87 0.47 -2.31
CA LEU A 114 -5.88 -0.07 -1.40
C LEU A 114 -4.73 0.95 -1.26
N HIS A 115 -4.59 1.59 -0.11
CA HIS A 115 -3.54 2.59 0.13
C HIS A 115 -3.14 2.72 1.60
N SER A 116 -1.99 3.36 1.80
CA SER A 116 -1.55 3.89 3.09
C SER A 116 -1.71 5.42 3.07
N PRO A 117 -2.47 6.03 4.01
CA PRO A 117 -2.70 7.47 4.03
C PRO A 117 -1.41 8.29 4.00
N GLY A 118 -1.43 9.37 3.21
CA GLY A 118 -0.28 10.24 2.97
C GLY A 118 0.86 9.61 2.17
N ASN A 119 0.68 8.39 1.65
CA ASN A 119 1.71 7.58 1.01
C ASN A 119 2.99 7.45 1.86
N VAL A 120 2.82 7.06 3.12
CA VAL A 120 3.92 6.82 4.05
C VAL A 120 3.83 5.39 4.58
N TRP A 121 4.86 4.59 4.32
CA TRP A 121 4.86 3.15 4.61
C TRP A 121 6.28 2.57 4.64
N THR A 122 6.41 1.39 5.22
CA THR A 122 7.62 0.55 5.20
C THR A 122 7.29 -0.78 4.52
N ALA A 123 8.12 -1.26 3.61
CA ALA A 123 7.88 -2.52 2.89
C ALA A 123 9.17 -3.33 2.70
N SER A 124 9.01 -4.64 2.54
CA SER A 124 10.15 -5.53 2.29
C SER A 124 10.55 -5.44 0.82
N CYS A 125 11.86 -5.46 0.54
CA CYS A 125 12.34 -5.42 -0.83
C CYS A 125 11.93 -6.67 -1.62
N GLY A 126 11.84 -7.83 -0.96
CA GLY A 126 11.25 -9.05 -1.51
C GLY A 126 9.83 -8.85 -2.06
N TYR A 127 9.03 -7.96 -1.47
CA TYR A 127 7.71 -7.60 -1.99
C TYR A 127 7.78 -6.48 -3.03
N VAL A 128 8.49 -5.39 -2.76
CA VAL A 128 8.58 -4.23 -3.66
C VAL A 128 9.05 -4.63 -5.06
N ARG A 129 9.99 -5.58 -5.16
CA ARG A 129 10.51 -6.03 -6.46
C ARG A 129 9.49 -6.77 -7.33
N LYS A 130 8.38 -7.24 -6.76
CA LYS A 130 7.26 -7.87 -7.48
C LYS A 130 6.32 -6.84 -8.11
N LEU A 131 6.36 -5.60 -7.64
CA LEU A 131 5.51 -4.53 -8.14
C LEU A 131 5.87 -4.16 -9.58
N ILE A 132 4.88 -3.67 -10.32
CA ILE A 132 5.11 -3.00 -11.62
C ILE A 132 6.01 -1.77 -11.37
N PRO A 133 7.00 -1.46 -12.23
CA PRO A 133 7.82 -0.28 -12.07
C PRO A 133 6.96 1.00 -11.93
N PRO A 134 7.25 1.91 -10.98
CA PRO A 134 6.42 3.10 -10.74
C PRO A 134 6.11 3.95 -11.97
N HIS A 135 7.07 4.09 -12.89
CA HIS A 135 6.91 4.86 -14.13
C HIS A 135 5.90 4.23 -15.11
N LYS A 136 5.63 2.93 -14.97
CA LYS A 136 4.66 2.20 -15.81
C LYS A 136 3.30 2.06 -15.14
N PHE A 137 3.28 1.99 -13.81
CA PHE A 137 2.09 1.62 -13.05
C PHE A 137 0.84 2.46 -13.36
N ALA A 138 0.99 3.79 -13.49
CA ALA A 138 -0.15 4.65 -13.82
C ALA A 138 -0.77 4.29 -15.18
N GLY A 139 0.04 3.98 -16.19
CA GLY A 139 -0.43 3.56 -17.51
C GLY A 139 -1.12 2.19 -17.49
N GLU A 140 -0.61 1.25 -16.69
CA GLU A 140 -1.24 -0.05 -16.50
C GLU A 140 -2.62 0.08 -15.83
N MET A 141 -2.75 0.94 -14.83
CA MET A 141 -4.04 1.26 -14.20
C MET A 141 -5.03 1.94 -15.15
N TRP A 142 -4.56 2.79 -16.06
CA TRP A 142 -5.40 3.30 -17.14
C TRP A 142 -5.94 2.16 -18.00
N GLY A 143 -5.10 1.18 -18.35
CA GLY A 143 -5.49 0.00 -19.11
C GLY A 143 -6.53 -0.89 -18.40
N VAL A 144 -6.50 -0.99 -17.07
CA VAL A 144 -7.52 -1.68 -16.27
C VAL A 144 -8.90 -1.05 -16.52
N ASN A 145 -8.98 0.27 -16.39
CA ASN A 145 -10.25 1.01 -16.45
C ASN A 145 -10.79 1.10 -17.89
N ASP A 146 -9.92 1.42 -18.84
CA ASP A 146 -10.24 1.49 -20.27
C ASP A 146 -10.81 0.16 -20.78
N PHE A 147 -10.24 -0.97 -20.35
CA PHE A 147 -10.80 -2.28 -20.69
C PHE A 147 -12.20 -2.50 -20.13
N VAL A 148 -12.45 -2.15 -18.86
CA VAL A 148 -13.80 -2.29 -18.26
C VAL A 148 -14.82 -1.45 -19.01
N HIS A 149 -14.46 -0.21 -19.36
CA HIS A 149 -15.33 0.65 -20.16
C HIS A 149 -15.64 0.06 -21.54
N ARG A 150 -14.63 -0.45 -22.25
CA ARG A 150 -14.83 -1.13 -23.54
C ARG A 150 -15.70 -2.39 -23.42
N ALA A 151 -15.44 -3.24 -22.43
CA ALA A 151 -16.19 -4.47 -22.21
C ALA A 151 -17.69 -4.21 -21.94
N LYS A 152 -17.99 -3.19 -21.13
CA LYS A 152 -19.37 -2.73 -20.87
C LYS A 152 -20.07 -2.22 -22.14
N ASN A 153 -19.32 -1.61 -23.06
CA ASN A 153 -19.83 -1.12 -24.34
C ASN A 153 -19.84 -2.19 -25.45
N GLY A 154 -19.55 -3.46 -25.13
CA GLY A 154 -19.47 -4.54 -26.12
C GLY A 154 -18.31 -4.41 -27.11
N GLN A 155 -17.34 -3.54 -26.84
CA GLN A 155 -16.18 -3.31 -27.69
C GLN A 155 -15.09 -4.34 -27.35
N ARG A 156 -15.12 -5.47 -28.05
CA ARG A 156 -14.07 -6.50 -27.93
C ARG A 156 -12.85 -6.13 -28.75
N ALA A 157 -11.67 -6.07 -28.13
CA ALA A 157 -10.41 -5.92 -28.85
C ALA A 157 -9.93 -7.29 -29.33
N LYS A 158 -9.69 -7.44 -30.64
CA LYS A 158 -9.28 -8.73 -31.24
C LYS A 158 -7.92 -9.26 -30.74
N GLU A 159 -7.07 -8.41 -30.17
CA GLU A 159 -5.67 -8.72 -29.87
C GLU A 159 -5.35 -8.92 -28.37
N TRP A 160 -6.28 -8.66 -27.44
CA TRP A 160 -5.93 -8.52 -26.02
C TRP A 160 -6.89 -9.19 -25.03
N ASP A 161 -7.93 -9.86 -25.50
CA ASP A 161 -9.06 -10.22 -24.66
C ASP A 161 -9.07 -11.73 -24.38
N ASP A 162 -8.49 -12.10 -23.24
CA ASP A 162 -8.90 -13.31 -22.53
C ASP A 162 -10.44 -13.27 -22.41
N PRO A 163 -11.18 -14.21 -23.04
CA PRO A 163 -12.64 -14.21 -23.01
C PRO A 163 -13.21 -14.19 -21.59
N THR A 164 -12.53 -14.84 -20.65
CA THR A 164 -12.93 -14.92 -19.25
C THR A 164 -12.78 -13.57 -18.56
N LEU A 165 -11.69 -12.83 -18.82
CA LEU A 165 -11.52 -11.48 -18.28
C LEU A 165 -12.50 -10.48 -18.91
N PHE A 166 -12.84 -10.65 -20.18
CA PHE A 166 -13.83 -9.83 -20.86
C PHE A 166 -15.23 -9.98 -20.24
N ASP A 167 -15.68 -11.23 -20.05
CA ASP A 167 -16.97 -11.52 -19.44
C ASP A 167 -17.04 -11.03 -17.99
N MET A 168 -15.95 -11.19 -17.23
CA MET A 168 -15.83 -10.65 -15.88
C MET A 168 -15.98 -9.11 -15.91
N ALA A 169 -15.20 -8.42 -16.74
CA ALA A 169 -15.21 -6.96 -16.84
C ALA A 169 -16.58 -6.37 -17.17
N ARG A 170 -17.36 -7.04 -18.04
CA ARG A 170 -18.72 -6.64 -18.40
C ARG A 170 -19.69 -6.65 -17.20
N SER A 171 -19.45 -7.54 -16.24
CA SER A 171 -20.27 -7.70 -15.03
C SER A 171 -19.85 -6.79 -13.87
N LEU A 172 -18.69 -6.13 -13.96
CA LEU A 172 -18.18 -5.28 -12.88
C LEU A 172 -19.01 -4.01 -12.70
N PRO A 173 -19.00 -3.39 -11.51
CA PRO A 173 -19.52 -2.04 -11.33
C PRO A 173 -18.80 -1.04 -12.24
N ASP A 174 -19.38 0.15 -12.39
CA ASP A 174 -18.69 1.25 -13.07
C ASP A 174 -17.38 1.57 -12.36
N VAL A 175 -16.37 1.92 -13.15
CA VAL A 175 -15.05 2.28 -12.64
C VAL A 175 -15.20 3.48 -11.70
N GLY A 176 -14.96 3.23 -10.41
CA GLY A 176 -14.98 4.22 -9.35
C GLY A 176 -13.60 4.86 -9.14
N ILE A 177 -13.28 5.18 -7.88
CA ILE A 177 -11.94 5.64 -7.52
C ILE A 177 -11.03 4.41 -7.40
N THR A 178 -10.33 4.05 -8.48
CA THR A 178 -9.51 2.83 -8.53
C THR A 178 -8.04 3.04 -8.16
N GLY A 179 -7.68 4.21 -7.64
CA GLY A 179 -6.27 4.54 -7.40
C GLY A 179 -5.53 4.85 -8.70
N GLN A 180 -6.20 5.41 -9.71
CA GLN A 180 -5.59 5.85 -10.96
C GLN A 180 -5.20 7.34 -10.95
N GLY A 181 -4.56 7.81 -12.02
CA GLY A 181 -4.22 9.23 -12.19
C GLY A 181 -3.33 9.75 -11.05
N ARG A 182 -3.76 10.83 -10.38
CA ARG A 182 -3.01 11.41 -9.24
C ARG A 182 -2.90 10.50 -8.01
N PHE A 183 -3.66 9.41 -7.98
CA PHE A 183 -3.68 8.44 -6.88
C PHE A 183 -2.89 7.16 -7.19
N ALA A 184 -2.33 7.04 -8.40
CA ALA A 184 -1.57 5.87 -8.82
C ALA A 184 -0.44 5.52 -7.85
N MET A 185 0.31 6.52 -7.39
CA MET A 185 1.45 6.27 -6.52
C MET A 185 1.05 5.94 -5.08
N GLU A 186 -0.13 6.37 -4.62
CA GLU A 186 -0.70 5.95 -3.33
C GLU A 186 -1.18 4.50 -3.37
N HIS A 187 -1.66 4.06 -4.54
CA HIS A 187 -2.13 2.69 -4.74
C HIS A 187 -0.98 1.70 -5.01
N TRP A 188 0.10 2.16 -5.63
CA TRP A 188 1.19 1.34 -6.16
C TRP A 188 1.70 0.26 -5.21
N VAL A 189 2.02 0.63 -3.96
CA VAL A 189 2.59 -0.31 -2.98
C VAL A 189 1.60 -1.40 -2.57
N HIS A 190 0.30 -1.21 -2.77
CA HIS A 190 -0.76 -2.18 -2.43
C HIS A 190 -1.40 -2.78 -3.69
N SER A 191 -0.72 -2.71 -4.83
CA SER A 191 -1.27 -3.18 -6.10
C SER A 191 -1.06 -4.68 -6.37
N HIS A 192 -0.13 -5.34 -5.68
CA HIS A 192 0.19 -6.75 -5.93
C HIS A 192 -0.68 -7.70 -5.07
N PRO A 193 -1.15 -8.83 -5.63
CA PRO A 193 -2.04 -9.76 -4.92
C PRO A 193 -1.41 -10.44 -3.71
N SER A 194 -0.07 -10.56 -3.67
CA SER A 194 0.65 -11.13 -2.52
C SER A 194 0.81 -10.15 -1.34
N GLN A 195 0.16 -8.99 -1.36
CA GLN A 195 0.28 -8.01 -0.27
C GLN A 195 -0.24 -8.59 1.05
N ARG A 196 0.50 -8.33 2.12
CA ARG A 196 0.17 -8.65 3.51
C ARG A 196 0.34 -7.37 4.32
N PRO A 197 -0.68 -6.49 4.34
CA PRO A 197 -0.59 -5.22 5.02
C PRO A 197 -0.63 -5.41 6.54
N CYS A 198 0.17 -4.62 7.25
CA CYS A 198 0.11 -4.42 8.68
C CYS A 198 -0.19 -2.95 8.98
N ASP A 199 -0.81 -2.71 10.12
CA ASP A 199 -0.94 -1.36 10.67
C ASP A 199 -0.73 -1.31 12.18
N VAL A 200 -0.32 -0.12 12.64
CA VAL A 200 0.13 0.09 14.03
C VAL A 200 -0.66 1.14 14.81
N TYR A 201 -1.54 1.89 14.13
CA TYR A 201 -2.30 2.97 14.75
C TYR A 201 -3.41 2.41 15.66
N PRO A 202 -3.67 2.90 16.88
CA PRO A 202 -4.61 2.24 17.79
C PRO A 202 -6.08 2.69 17.65
N VAL A 203 -6.38 3.72 16.84
CA VAL A 203 -7.70 4.38 16.87
C VAL A 203 -8.75 3.67 16.00
N GLU A 204 -10.02 3.74 16.42
CA GLU A 204 -11.19 3.05 15.83
C GLU A 204 -11.63 3.56 14.44
N TRP A 205 -11.01 4.61 13.88
CA TRP A 205 -11.47 5.21 12.63
C TRP A 205 -11.10 4.38 11.38
N PRO A 206 -12.11 3.86 10.62
CA PRO A 206 -11.89 2.85 9.58
C PRO A 206 -11.22 3.37 8.30
N SER A 207 -11.48 4.61 7.88
CA SER A 207 -11.15 5.07 6.52
C SER A 207 -10.69 6.53 6.44
N ASN A 208 -10.04 6.88 5.32
CA ASN A 208 -9.61 8.23 4.94
C ASN A 208 -8.75 8.94 5.99
N HIS A 209 -8.44 10.22 5.87
CA HIS A 209 -7.63 10.95 6.86
C HIS A 209 -8.34 11.16 8.22
N ASN A 210 -9.59 10.73 8.34
CA ASN A 210 -10.40 10.84 9.56
C ASN A 210 -9.71 10.15 10.73
N GLY A 211 -9.74 10.81 11.89
CA GLY A 211 -9.13 10.31 13.11
C GLY A 211 -7.60 10.35 13.18
N LEU A 212 -6.89 10.68 12.10
CA LEU A 212 -5.42 10.84 12.15
C LEU A 212 -4.98 12.17 12.79
N ALA A 213 -5.87 13.17 12.72
CA ALA A 213 -5.66 14.51 13.28
C ALA A 213 -6.24 14.69 14.70
N GLU A 214 -7.17 13.81 15.12
CA GLU A 214 -7.80 13.86 16.45
C GLU A 214 -6.80 13.58 17.60
N LEU A 215 -5.55 13.25 17.28
CA LEU A 215 -4.46 13.08 18.24
C LEU A 215 -3.60 14.33 18.43
N LEU A 216 -4.10 15.53 18.13
CA LEU A 216 -3.48 16.76 18.64
C LEU A 216 -3.42 16.68 20.18
N GLY A 217 -2.27 16.23 20.70
CA GLY A 217 -2.02 16.06 22.14
C GLY A 217 -2.15 14.64 22.70
N PHE A 218 -2.45 13.61 21.89
CA PHE A 218 -2.55 12.23 22.40
C PHE A 218 -1.24 11.46 22.15
N ASP A 219 -0.57 11.05 23.23
CA ASP A 219 0.57 10.15 23.12
C ASP A 219 0.08 8.72 22.90
N TRP A 220 0.32 8.21 21.69
CA TRP A 220 0.01 6.83 21.33
C TRP A 220 1.29 6.08 21.07
N THR A 221 1.38 4.85 21.55
CA THR A 221 2.49 3.96 21.18
C THR A 221 2.07 3.10 20.00
N PRO A 222 2.84 3.04 18.91
CA PRO A 222 2.60 2.08 17.85
C PRO A 222 2.52 0.67 18.39
N ARG A 223 1.50 -0.09 17.97
CA ARG A 223 1.30 -1.48 18.35
C ARG A 223 0.69 -2.20 17.18
N LEU A 224 1.24 -3.36 16.82
CA LEU A 224 0.63 -4.18 15.77
C LEU A 224 -0.73 -4.63 16.23
N ASN A 225 -1.75 -4.02 15.64
CA ASN A 225 -3.13 -4.35 15.92
C ASN A 225 -3.61 -5.48 15.01
N ASN A 226 -3.04 -5.60 13.81
CA ASN A 226 -3.38 -6.64 12.85
C ASN A 226 -2.16 -7.20 12.12
N PHE A 227 -2.02 -8.52 12.20
CA PHE A 227 -0.97 -9.28 11.52
C PHE A 227 -1.46 -9.70 10.14
N GLY A 228 -0.96 -9.05 9.10
CA GLY A 228 -1.24 -9.42 7.70
C GLY A 228 -2.72 -9.37 7.33
N SER A 229 -3.52 -8.56 8.03
CA SER A 229 -4.97 -8.47 7.88
C SER A 229 -5.46 -7.03 7.88
N LEU A 230 -6.62 -6.84 7.25
CA LEU A 230 -7.40 -5.63 7.48
C LEU A 230 -7.85 -5.57 8.92
N ARG A 231 -7.88 -4.33 9.37
CA ARG A 231 -8.34 -3.93 10.67
C ARG A 231 -9.75 -4.38 10.92
N TRP A 232 -10.66 -3.72 10.24
CA TRP A 232 -12.06 -3.86 10.50
C TRP A 232 -12.64 -4.80 9.44
N PRO A 233 -13.72 -5.51 9.76
CA PRO A 233 -14.45 -6.23 8.74
C PRO A 233 -15.11 -5.22 7.77
N ARG A 234 -15.53 -5.73 6.62
CA ARG A 234 -15.94 -4.94 5.43
C ARG A 234 -17.00 -3.89 5.72
N GLU A 235 -17.89 -4.18 6.65
CA GLU A 235 -19.09 -3.42 7.00
C GLU A 235 -18.74 -2.08 7.66
N HIS A 236 -17.51 -1.94 8.17
CA HIS A 236 -17.01 -0.68 8.71
C HIS A 236 -16.54 0.32 7.64
N TYR A 237 -16.47 -0.10 6.38
CA TYR A 237 -16.03 0.76 5.29
C TYR A 237 -17.24 1.21 4.47
N ASP A 238 -17.35 2.52 4.23
CA ASP A 238 -18.40 3.06 3.36
C ASP A 238 -18.10 2.72 1.88
N CYS A 239 -18.61 1.57 1.46
CA CYS A 239 -18.52 1.10 0.09
C CYS A 239 -19.47 1.81 -0.88
N SER A 240 -20.48 2.51 -0.37
CA SER A 240 -21.50 3.17 -1.18
C SER A 240 -20.93 4.42 -1.88
N GLN A 241 -20.02 5.13 -1.19
CA GLN A 241 -19.41 6.36 -1.69
C GLN A 241 -18.54 6.16 -2.94
N TYR A 242 -18.04 4.94 -3.19
CA TYR A 242 -17.02 4.69 -4.22
C TYR A 242 -17.50 3.83 -5.40
N LYS A 243 -18.81 3.87 -5.69
CA LYS A 243 -19.45 3.14 -6.80
C LYS A 243 -19.17 1.62 -6.77
N GLY A 244 -18.92 1.06 -5.59
CA GLY A 244 -18.74 -0.38 -5.40
C GLY A 244 -17.37 -0.95 -5.79
N TRP A 245 -16.60 -0.37 -6.73
CA TRP A 245 -15.33 -0.96 -7.20
C TRP A 245 -14.40 -1.38 -6.06
N SER A 246 -14.20 -0.47 -5.10
CA SER A 246 -13.28 -0.64 -3.98
C SER A 246 -13.62 -1.82 -3.08
N CYS A 247 -14.90 -2.19 -3.05
CA CYS A 247 -15.43 -3.24 -2.22
C CYS A 247 -15.90 -4.46 -3.03
N VAL A 248 -15.86 -4.47 -4.36
CA VAL A 248 -16.29 -5.66 -5.11
C VAL A 248 -15.10 -6.61 -5.28
N LYS A 249 -15.25 -7.85 -4.81
CA LYS A 249 -14.23 -8.90 -4.85
C LYS A 249 -13.73 -9.10 -6.29
N GLU A 250 -14.68 -9.23 -7.21
CA GLU A 250 -14.46 -9.46 -8.63
C GLU A 250 -13.69 -8.29 -9.26
N SER A 251 -13.95 -7.05 -8.84
CA SER A 251 -13.21 -5.87 -9.31
C SER A 251 -11.73 -5.94 -8.96
N ARG A 252 -11.39 -6.38 -7.75
CA ARG A 252 -9.99 -6.53 -7.33
C ARG A 252 -9.30 -7.74 -7.92
N LEU A 253 -10.01 -8.86 -8.04
CA LEU A 253 -9.48 -10.04 -8.74
C LEU A 253 -9.19 -9.72 -10.20
N TYR A 254 -10.09 -8.98 -10.86
CA TYR A 254 -9.88 -8.50 -12.21
C TYR A 254 -8.67 -7.57 -12.32
N GLU A 255 -8.54 -6.60 -11.40
CA GLU A 255 -7.39 -5.69 -11.34
C GLU A 255 -6.07 -6.47 -11.20
N PHE A 256 -5.98 -7.41 -10.25
CA PHE A 256 -4.78 -8.25 -10.10
C PHE A 256 -4.49 -9.12 -11.32
N ALA A 257 -5.52 -9.75 -11.90
CA ALA A 257 -5.35 -10.55 -13.11
C ALA A 257 -4.87 -9.70 -14.29
N LYS A 258 -5.39 -8.47 -14.43
CA LYS A 258 -5.00 -7.56 -15.50
C LYS A 258 -3.57 -7.05 -15.34
N LEU A 259 -3.16 -6.72 -14.11
CA LEU A 259 -1.84 -6.18 -13.80
C LEU A 259 -0.75 -7.25 -13.74
N TYR A 260 -1.05 -8.44 -13.22
CA TYR A 260 -0.06 -9.47 -12.86
C TYR A 260 -0.33 -10.86 -13.47
N GLY A 261 -1.53 -11.12 -13.99
CA GLY A 261 -2.03 -12.45 -14.40
C GLY A 261 -1.43 -13.09 -15.65
N ARG A 262 -0.23 -12.70 -16.07
CA ARG A 262 0.55 -13.42 -17.09
C ARG A 262 1.60 -14.37 -16.51
N ARG A 263 1.74 -14.43 -15.18
CA ARG A 263 2.69 -15.31 -14.48
C ARG A 263 1.91 -16.31 -13.63
N GLU A 264 2.11 -17.60 -13.88
CA GLU A 264 1.49 -18.67 -13.10
C GLU A 264 1.78 -18.49 -11.60
N GLY A 265 0.74 -18.62 -10.77
CA GLY A 265 0.86 -18.51 -9.31
C GLY A 265 0.88 -17.09 -8.73
N GLU A 266 1.01 -16.04 -9.55
CA GLU A 266 1.09 -14.64 -9.07
C GLU A 266 -0.20 -13.84 -9.28
N ALA A 267 -1.22 -14.39 -9.94
CA ALA A 267 -2.41 -13.62 -10.33
C ALA A 267 -3.44 -13.41 -9.20
N LEU A 268 -3.40 -14.24 -8.15
CA LEU A 268 -4.46 -14.31 -7.14
C LEU A 268 -3.91 -14.12 -5.72
N PRO A 269 -4.67 -13.45 -4.82
CA PRO A 269 -4.31 -13.36 -3.41
C PRO A 269 -4.28 -14.74 -2.73
N PRO A 270 -3.37 -14.98 -1.76
CA PRO A 270 -3.35 -16.22 -0.97
C PRO A 270 -4.72 -16.53 -0.38
N LYS A 271 -5.20 -17.78 -0.53
CA LYS A 271 -6.57 -18.20 -0.17
C LYS A 271 -6.91 -18.02 1.33
N ASP A 272 -5.92 -18.09 2.18
CA ASP A 272 -5.98 -17.90 3.63
C ASP A 272 -5.72 -16.44 4.07
N GLY A 273 -5.39 -15.57 3.10
CA GLY A 273 -5.06 -14.16 3.33
C GLY A 273 -6.25 -13.27 3.64
N TRP A 274 -5.94 -12.03 4.01
CA TRP A 274 -6.91 -10.99 4.37
C TRP A 274 -7.92 -10.68 3.26
N PHE A 275 -7.49 -10.81 2.00
CA PHE A 275 -8.31 -10.47 0.85
C PHE A 275 -9.62 -11.23 0.88
N TRP A 276 -9.57 -12.54 1.07
CA TRP A 276 -10.77 -13.38 1.09
C TRP A 276 -11.60 -13.19 2.36
N LYS A 277 -10.96 -12.83 3.47
CA LYS A 277 -11.68 -12.49 4.71
C LYS A 277 -12.48 -11.19 4.57
N PHE A 278 -11.95 -10.23 3.82
CA PHE A 278 -12.59 -8.93 3.61
C PHE A 278 -13.60 -8.91 2.46
N TYR A 279 -13.24 -9.53 1.34
CA TYR A 279 -14.04 -9.54 0.12
C TYR A 279 -14.96 -10.76 0.00
N GLY A 280 -14.65 -11.85 0.67
CA GLY A 280 -15.50 -13.05 0.68
C GLY A 280 -16.69 -12.86 1.60
N SER A 281 -17.88 -13.17 1.11
CA SER A 281 -19.00 -13.44 2.01
C SER A 281 -18.79 -14.79 2.70
N ALA A 282 -19.37 -15.02 3.89
CA ALA A 282 -19.43 -16.34 4.50
C ALA A 282 -20.09 -17.41 3.58
N THR A 283 -20.77 -16.97 2.53
CA THR A 283 -21.48 -17.78 1.53
C THR A 283 -20.69 -18.05 0.24
N ASP A 284 -19.53 -17.43 0.02
CA ASP A 284 -18.74 -17.58 -1.22
C ASP A 284 -17.83 -18.82 -1.22
N ARG A 285 -18.37 -19.99 -0.86
CA ARG A 285 -17.77 -21.28 -1.25
C ARG A 285 -18.03 -21.53 -2.75
N VAL A 286 -17.59 -20.62 -3.61
CA VAL A 286 -17.58 -20.85 -5.05
C VAL A 286 -16.24 -21.48 -5.38
N SER A 287 -16.30 -22.77 -5.72
CA SER A 287 -15.17 -23.50 -6.28
C SER A 287 -14.81 -22.89 -7.64
N MET A 288 -13.70 -22.17 -7.68
CA MET A 288 -12.97 -21.96 -8.93
C MET A 288 -12.34 -23.30 -9.29
N LYS A 289 -12.92 -23.97 -10.30
CA LYS A 289 -12.30 -25.09 -11.01
C LYS A 289 -11.18 -24.57 -11.90
#